data_AF-A0AAD7SGA6-F1
#
_entry.id   AF-A0AAD7SGA6-F1
#
_cell.length_a   1.000
_cell.length_b   1.000
_cell.length_c   1.000
_cell.angle_alpha   90.00
_cell.angle_beta   90.00
_cell.angle_gamma   90.00
#
_symmetry.space_group_name_H-M   'P 1'
#
loop_
_entity.id
_entity.type
_entity.pdbx_description
1 polymer ?
#
loop_
_entity_poly.entity_id
_entity_poly.type
_entity_poly.pdbx_seq_one_letter_code
_entity_poly.pdbx_strand_id
1 'polypeptide(L)'
;MILNAAHATEEGYSAVVVTADDTDVLLLCLAFSADISCPLFQNCGTKNRVRYLDITKLRQALGDCVCNAVIGMYAYTGCDTLSAFAGRGKLRALKLIMRSEHFQEVFHKLGHVGSSSLASCHHVSLQQNPHVPSPVERGWARNDDGQLTVECMRGSPAPEAVLQLLSCNYSRRCKLPECQCMSSGLKCTNLFKLQTCDNQPQEEGLGMMITEADLTDSETED
;
A
#
# COMPACT_ATOMS: atom_id res chain seq x y z
N MET A 1 -1.51 -5.01 -17.08
CA MET A 1 -0.80 -3.74 -17.33
C MET A 1 0.70 -3.88 -17.07
N ILE A 2 1.16 -3.98 -15.82
CA ILE A 2 2.60 -4.12 -15.49
C ILE A 2 3.22 -5.35 -16.18
N LEU A 3 2.50 -6.48 -16.22
CA LEU A 3 2.95 -7.67 -16.96
C LEU A 3 3.21 -7.40 -18.45
N ASN A 4 2.31 -6.66 -19.11
CA ASN A 4 2.47 -6.32 -20.52
C ASN A 4 3.64 -5.35 -20.73
N ALA A 5 3.91 -4.46 -19.75
CA ALA A 5 5.06 -3.58 -19.78
C ALA A 5 6.38 -4.37 -19.67
N ALA A 6 6.45 -5.34 -18.75
CA ALA A 6 7.60 -6.22 -18.60
C ALA A 6 7.84 -7.05 -19.88
N HIS A 7 6.79 -7.67 -20.43
CA HIS A 7 6.89 -8.41 -21.68
C HIS A 7 7.35 -7.54 -22.87
N ALA A 8 6.87 -6.29 -22.97
CA ALA A 8 7.35 -5.36 -23.98
C ALA A 8 8.85 -5.05 -23.81
N THR A 9 9.37 -4.99 -22.58
CA THR A 9 10.81 -4.87 -22.36
C THR A 9 11.57 -6.09 -22.85
N GLU A 10 11.06 -7.30 -22.59
CA GLU A 10 11.67 -8.57 -23.03
C GLU A 10 11.71 -8.69 -24.55
N GLU A 11 10.68 -8.20 -25.23
CA GLU A 11 10.61 -8.12 -26.71
C GLU A 11 11.49 -7.01 -27.30
N GLY A 12 12.24 -6.27 -26.48
CA GLY A 12 13.24 -5.30 -26.93
C GLY A 12 12.67 -3.91 -27.26
N TYR A 13 11.48 -3.57 -26.77
CA TYR A 13 10.95 -2.22 -26.96
C TYR A 13 11.76 -1.20 -26.14
N SER A 14 12.02 -0.04 -26.76
CA SER A 14 12.90 1.01 -26.17
C SER A 14 12.24 1.84 -25.07
N ALA A 15 10.91 1.85 -24.99
CA ALA A 15 10.13 2.52 -23.96
C ALA A 15 8.70 1.96 -23.92
N VAL A 16 8.04 2.07 -22.76
CA VAL A 16 6.64 1.68 -22.57
C VAL A 16 5.83 2.88 -22.12
N VAL A 17 4.67 3.08 -22.77
CA VAL A 17 3.69 4.08 -22.37
C VAL A 17 2.42 3.37 -21.91
N VAL A 18 2.04 3.61 -20.67
CA VAL A 18 0.78 3.15 -20.08
C VAL A 18 -0.25 4.26 -20.20
N THR A 19 -1.30 4.04 -20.99
CA THR A 19 -2.40 5.00 -21.12
C THR A 19 -3.44 4.75 -20.03
N ALA A 20 -3.46 5.59 -19.01
CA ALA A 20 -4.43 5.54 -17.92
C ALA A 20 -4.48 6.88 -17.16
N ASP A 21 -5.69 7.33 -16.85
CA ASP A 21 -5.93 8.55 -16.06
C ASP A 21 -6.26 8.21 -14.59
N ASP A 22 -5.66 7.14 -14.08
CA ASP A 22 -5.91 6.61 -12.73
C ASP A 22 -4.65 6.73 -11.86
N THR A 23 -4.85 7.14 -10.61
CA THR A 23 -3.79 7.22 -9.59
C THR A 23 -3.31 5.83 -9.20
N ASP A 24 -4.15 4.82 -9.25
CA ASP A 24 -3.79 3.45 -8.89
C ASP A 24 -2.81 2.86 -9.89
N VAL A 25 -3.02 3.19 -11.17
CA VAL A 25 -2.06 2.86 -12.23
C VAL A 25 -0.72 3.55 -12.00
N LEU A 26 -0.71 4.81 -11.57
CA LEU A 26 0.53 5.54 -11.26
C LEU A 26 1.30 4.90 -10.11
N LEU A 27 0.61 4.56 -9.02
CA LEU A 27 1.21 3.94 -7.85
C LEU A 27 1.78 2.55 -8.19
N LEU A 28 1.07 1.75 -9.00
CA LEU A 28 1.56 0.46 -9.48
C LEU A 28 2.78 0.63 -10.39
N CYS A 29 2.76 1.57 -11.33
CA CYS A 29 3.90 1.87 -12.19
C CYS A 29 5.13 2.30 -11.37
N LEU A 30 4.95 3.14 -10.35
CA LEU A 30 6.03 3.55 -9.45
C LEU A 30 6.62 2.38 -8.67
N ALA A 31 5.77 1.51 -8.12
CA ALA A 31 6.21 0.35 -7.34
C ALA A 31 7.06 -0.62 -8.17
N PHE A 32 6.62 -0.96 -9.39
CA PHE A 32 7.25 -1.96 -10.26
C PHE A 32 8.21 -1.38 -11.31
N SER A 33 8.49 -0.07 -11.25
CA SER A 33 9.40 0.59 -12.21
C SER A 33 10.82 0.04 -12.19
N ALA A 34 11.29 -0.54 -11.08
CA ALA A 34 12.59 -1.19 -11.00
C ALA A 34 12.65 -2.53 -11.75
N ASP A 35 11.50 -3.20 -11.91
CA ASP A 35 11.39 -4.48 -12.61
C ASP A 35 11.27 -4.29 -14.14
N ILE A 36 11.09 -3.04 -14.59
CA ILE A 36 10.93 -2.69 -16.00
C ILE A 36 12.24 -2.04 -16.47
N SER A 37 12.98 -2.76 -17.33
CA SER A 37 14.33 -2.34 -17.75
C SER A 37 14.36 -1.21 -18.78
N CYS A 38 13.22 -0.83 -19.35
CA CYS A 38 13.11 0.32 -20.26
C CYS A 38 12.38 1.51 -19.59
N PRO A 39 12.59 2.74 -20.09
CA PRO A 39 11.82 3.91 -19.66
C PRO A 39 10.31 3.66 -19.66
N LEU A 40 9.66 3.99 -18.54
CA LEU A 40 8.23 3.82 -18.33
C LEU A 40 7.56 5.19 -18.21
N PHE A 41 6.49 5.38 -18.98
CA PHE A 41 5.69 6.59 -18.97
C PHE A 41 4.23 6.26 -18.68
N GLN A 42 3.54 7.16 -18.00
CA GLN A 42 2.10 7.15 -17.92
C GLN A 42 1.53 8.33 -18.70
N ASN A 43 0.59 8.03 -19.60
CA ASN A 43 -0.20 9.04 -20.28
C ASN A 43 -1.49 9.28 -19.49
N CYS A 44 -1.63 10.50 -18.95
CA CYS A 44 -2.79 10.99 -18.21
C CYS A 44 -3.47 12.14 -18.95
N GLY A 45 -4.78 12.27 -18.77
CA GLY A 45 -5.58 13.38 -19.30
C GLY A 45 -6.46 13.07 -20.51
N THR A 46 -7.25 14.06 -20.91
CA THR A 46 -8.25 13.96 -21.98
C THR A 46 -7.66 14.32 -23.33
N LYS A 47 -8.40 14.04 -24.42
CA LYS A 47 -7.97 14.28 -25.82
C LYS A 47 -7.41 15.70 -26.07
N ASN A 48 -7.81 16.70 -25.28
CA ASN A 48 -7.39 18.09 -25.44
C ASN A 48 -6.23 18.50 -24.51
N ARG A 49 -5.89 17.70 -23.48
CA ARG A 49 -4.78 17.97 -22.54
C ARG A 49 -4.13 16.65 -22.13
N VAL A 50 -3.25 16.17 -23.00
CA VAL A 50 -2.45 14.95 -22.79
C VAL A 50 -1.19 15.32 -22.00
N ARG A 51 -0.91 14.58 -20.92
CA ARG A 51 0.29 14.73 -20.10
C ARG A 51 1.01 13.39 -20.02
N TYR A 52 2.32 13.40 -20.23
CA TYR A 52 3.17 12.23 -20.04
C TYR A 52 3.97 12.38 -18.75
N LEU A 53 3.73 11.48 -17.81
CA LEU A 53 4.48 11.37 -16.56
C LEU A 53 5.61 10.38 -16.79
N ASP A 54 6.85 10.84 -16.62
CA ASP A 54 8.06 10.01 -16.68
C ASP A 54 8.24 9.30 -15.34
N ILE A 55 7.88 8.01 -15.29
CA ILE A 55 7.88 7.23 -14.05
C ILE A 55 9.32 6.98 -13.58
N THR A 56 10.25 6.81 -14.52
CA THR A 56 11.66 6.61 -14.22
C THR A 56 12.25 7.84 -13.51
N LYS A 57 11.96 9.05 -14.00
CA LYS A 57 12.36 10.29 -13.32
C LYS A 57 11.65 10.49 -11.98
N LEU A 58 10.37 10.15 -11.90
CA LEU A 58 9.64 10.23 -10.63
C LEU A 58 10.25 9.31 -9.57
N ARG A 59 10.63 8.07 -9.93
CA ARG A 59 11.36 7.18 -9.02
C ARG A 59 12.67 7.79 -8.55
N GLN A 60 13.46 8.35 -9.47
CA GLN A 60 14.73 8.99 -9.12
C GLN A 60 14.54 10.17 -8.16
N ALA A 61 13.47 10.96 -8.33
CA ALA A 61 13.16 12.07 -7.45
C ALA A 61 12.63 11.64 -6.07
N LEU A 62 11.83 10.57 -6.01
CA LEU A 62 11.23 10.06 -4.78
C LEU A 62 12.17 9.17 -3.95
N GLY A 63 13.09 8.48 -4.62
CA GLY A 63 14.00 7.52 -4.02
C GLY A 63 13.40 6.11 -3.87
N ASP A 64 14.28 5.11 -3.84
CA ASP A 64 13.90 3.70 -3.80
C ASP A 64 13.13 3.31 -2.54
N CYS A 65 13.48 3.88 -1.39
CA CYS A 65 12.81 3.58 -0.12
C CYS A 65 11.32 3.94 -0.16
N VAL A 66 10.98 5.09 -0.74
CA VAL A 66 9.59 5.51 -0.93
C VAL A 66 8.89 4.58 -1.93
N CYS A 67 9.49 4.34 -3.10
CA CYS A 67 8.90 3.49 -4.13
C CYS A 67 8.65 2.05 -3.66
N ASN A 68 9.57 1.50 -2.86
CA ASN A 68 9.43 0.15 -2.29
C ASN A 68 8.36 0.09 -1.19
N ALA A 69 8.03 1.22 -0.56
CA ALA A 69 6.94 1.35 0.41
C ALA A 69 5.58 1.55 -0.25
N VAL A 70 5.52 2.05 -1.50
CA VAL A 70 4.26 2.36 -2.21
C VAL A 70 3.34 1.15 -2.31
N ILE A 71 3.85 -0.06 -2.52
CA ILE A 71 3.00 -1.25 -2.68
C ILE A 71 2.27 -1.64 -1.39
N GLY A 72 2.94 -1.59 -0.24
CA GLY A 72 2.29 -1.84 1.04
C GLY A 72 1.38 -0.69 1.45
N MET A 73 1.75 0.55 1.12
CA MET A 73 0.89 1.72 1.29
C MET A 73 -0.40 1.61 0.48
N TYR A 74 -0.30 1.19 -0.78
CA TYR A 74 -1.44 0.94 -1.67
C TYR A 74 -2.35 -0.16 -1.13
N ALA A 75 -1.78 -1.30 -0.70
CA ALA A 75 -2.52 -2.38 -0.06
C ALA A 75 -3.26 -1.92 1.20
N TYR A 76 -2.64 -1.03 2.00
CA TYR A 76 -3.24 -0.48 3.20
C TYR A 76 -4.36 0.52 2.91
N THR A 77 -4.18 1.43 1.94
CA THR A 77 -5.23 2.40 1.59
C THR A 77 -6.35 1.79 0.76
N GLY A 78 -6.13 0.61 0.19
CA GLY A 78 -7.07 -0.06 -0.70
C GLY A 78 -7.11 0.56 -2.11
N CYS A 79 -7.66 -0.21 -3.04
CA CYS A 79 -8.09 0.25 -4.36
C CYS A 79 -9.62 0.32 -4.41
N ASP A 80 -10.19 0.85 -5.50
CA ASP A 80 -11.64 1.07 -5.61
C ASP A 80 -12.50 -0.21 -5.45
N THR A 81 -11.90 -1.40 -5.56
CA THR A 81 -12.58 -2.69 -5.41
C THR A 81 -12.38 -3.35 -4.03
N LEU A 82 -11.50 -2.82 -3.18
CA LEU A 82 -11.24 -3.34 -1.84
C LEU A 82 -11.65 -2.32 -0.77
N SER A 83 -12.15 -2.80 0.37
CA SER A 83 -12.48 -1.93 1.49
C SER A 83 -11.23 -1.19 1.98
N ALA A 84 -11.26 0.14 1.91
CA ALA A 84 -10.23 1.00 2.48
C ALA A 84 -10.50 1.26 3.98
N PHE A 85 -9.44 1.46 4.78
CA PHE A 85 -9.61 1.98 6.12
C PHE A 85 -10.26 3.38 6.06
N ALA A 86 -11.37 3.57 6.77
CA ALA A 86 -12.15 4.82 6.70
C ALA A 86 -11.30 6.07 6.99
N GLY A 87 -11.37 7.05 6.10
CA GLY A 87 -10.65 8.33 6.23
C GLY A 87 -9.15 8.28 5.89
N ARG A 88 -8.67 7.18 5.29
CA ARG A 88 -7.28 6.98 4.87
C ARG A 88 -7.17 7.05 3.34
N GLY A 89 -6.81 8.21 2.81
CA GLY A 89 -6.64 8.41 1.37
C GLY A 89 -5.20 8.21 0.90
N LYS A 90 -5.03 7.73 -0.35
CA LYS A 90 -3.75 7.49 -1.04
C LYS A 90 -2.80 8.68 -0.98
N LEU A 91 -3.31 9.90 -1.21
CA LEU A 91 -2.50 11.12 -1.16
C LEU A 91 -1.89 11.39 0.22
N ARG A 92 -2.68 11.20 1.29
CA ARG A 92 -2.17 11.43 2.66
C ARG A 92 -1.16 10.35 3.04
N ALA A 93 -1.44 9.10 2.67
CA ALA A 93 -0.53 7.97 2.86
C ALA A 93 0.81 8.16 2.13
N LEU A 94 0.77 8.61 0.87
CA LEU A 94 1.97 8.95 0.11
C LEU A 94 2.77 10.07 0.78
N LYS A 95 2.11 11.16 1.21
CA LYS A 95 2.77 12.25 1.94
C LYS A 95 3.42 11.79 3.25
N LEU A 96 2.86 10.78 3.91
CA LEU A 96 3.41 10.23 5.15
C LEU A 96 4.70 9.45 4.89
N ILE A 97 4.70 8.55 3.90
CA ILE A 97 5.91 7.79 3.56
C ILE A 97 7.01 8.68 3.00
N MET A 98 6.68 9.76 2.30
CA MET A 98 7.66 10.75 1.85
C MET A 98 8.33 11.52 3.00
N ARG A 99 7.75 11.53 4.20
CA ARG A 99 8.20 12.34 5.35
C ARG A 99 8.80 11.53 6.49
N SER A 100 8.66 10.21 6.48
CA SER A 100 9.05 9.37 7.60
C SER A 100 9.62 8.06 7.12
N GLU A 101 10.92 7.87 7.38
CA GLU A 101 11.62 6.61 7.12
C GLU A 101 11.01 5.44 7.89
N HIS A 102 10.51 5.70 9.11
CA HIS A 102 9.77 4.70 9.89
C HIS A 102 8.58 4.16 9.10
N PHE A 103 7.74 5.04 8.54
CA PHE A 103 6.61 4.58 7.73
C PHE A 103 7.03 3.96 6.40
N GLN A 104 8.14 4.40 5.79
CA GLN A 104 8.70 3.70 4.63
C GLN A 104 9.01 2.25 4.96
N GLU A 105 9.69 1.99 6.09
CA GLU A 105 10.04 0.64 6.52
C GLU A 105 8.80 -0.22 6.83
N VAL A 106 7.83 0.35 7.56
CA VAL A 106 6.58 -0.35 7.92
C VAL A 106 5.80 -0.75 6.67
N PHE A 107 5.61 0.17 5.72
CA PHE A 107 4.89 -0.12 4.49
C PHE A 107 5.69 -1.01 3.53
N HIS A 108 7.02 -0.89 3.51
CA HIS A 108 7.88 -1.82 2.76
C HIS A 108 7.72 -3.26 3.27
N LYS A 109 7.79 -3.46 4.59
CA LYS A 109 7.54 -4.77 5.23
C LYS A 109 6.14 -5.28 4.92
N LEU A 110 5.13 -4.42 5.01
CA LEU A 110 3.75 -4.79 4.67
C LEU A 110 3.61 -5.27 3.21
N GLY A 111 4.27 -4.58 2.29
CA GLY A 111 4.33 -4.95 0.88
C GLY A 111 4.92 -6.34 0.65
N HIS A 112 6.03 -6.65 1.33
CA HIS A 112 6.68 -7.96 1.25
C HIS A 112 5.84 -9.13 1.77
N VAL A 113 4.99 -8.90 2.78
CA VAL A 113 4.08 -9.92 3.32
C VAL A 113 3.05 -10.38 2.27
N GLY A 114 2.70 -9.53 1.29
CA GLY A 114 1.76 -9.85 0.21
C GLY A 114 2.39 -10.51 -1.03
N SER A 115 3.68 -10.29 -1.28
CA SER A 115 4.35 -10.73 -2.53
C SER A 115 4.45 -12.25 -2.67
N SER A 116 4.50 -13.00 -1.57
CA SER A 116 4.53 -14.48 -1.58
C SER A 116 3.19 -15.11 -1.96
N SER A 117 2.07 -14.41 -1.76
CA SER A 117 0.73 -14.87 -2.14
C SER A 117 0.40 -14.54 -3.61
N LEU A 118 0.68 -13.31 -4.05
CA LEU A 118 0.34 -12.85 -5.41
C LEU A 118 1.12 -13.57 -6.50
N ALA A 119 2.41 -13.84 -6.30
CA ALA A 119 3.22 -14.64 -7.23
C ALA A 119 2.74 -16.11 -7.31
N SER A 120 2.19 -16.67 -6.23
CA SER A 120 1.64 -18.03 -6.21
C SER A 120 0.29 -18.12 -6.93
N CYS A 121 -0.56 -17.12 -6.77
CA CYS A 121 -1.83 -17.03 -7.52
C CYS A 121 -1.59 -16.81 -9.02
N HIS A 122 -0.50 -16.11 -9.39
CA HIS A 122 -0.13 -15.78 -10.76
C HIS A 122 0.11 -17.00 -11.65
N HIS A 123 0.82 -18.02 -11.15
CA HIS A 123 1.11 -19.23 -11.94
C HIS A 123 -0.12 -20.13 -12.13
N VAL A 124 -1.08 -20.04 -11.21
CA VAL A 124 -2.29 -20.87 -11.16
C VAL A 124 -3.40 -20.26 -12.03
N SER A 125 -3.56 -18.93 -12.03
CA SER A 125 -4.63 -18.25 -12.76
C SER A 125 -4.51 -18.28 -14.28
N LEU A 126 -3.34 -18.60 -14.84
CA LEU A 126 -3.10 -18.71 -16.28
C LEU A 126 -3.34 -20.13 -16.83
N GLN A 127 -3.60 -21.10 -15.96
CA GLN A 127 -3.88 -22.46 -16.37
C GLN A 127 -5.36 -22.61 -16.72
N GLN A 128 -5.67 -23.18 -17.88
CA GLN A 128 -7.05 -23.55 -18.24
C GLN A 128 -7.69 -24.53 -17.25
N ASN A 129 -6.87 -25.25 -16.47
CA ASN A 129 -7.31 -26.13 -15.39
C ASN A 129 -6.32 -26.08 -14.22
N PRO A 130 -6.44 -25.09 -13.32
CA PRO A 130 -5.52 -24.96 -12.20
C PRO A 130 -5.68 -26.13 -11.22
N HIS A 131 -4.57 -26.78 -10.87
CA HIS A 131 -4.55 -27.72 -9.76
C HIS A 131 -4.75 -26.93 -8.45
N VAL A 132 -5.98 -26.92 -7.94
CA VAL A 132 -6.31 -26.28 -6.66
C VAL A 132 -5.78 -27.17 -5.54
N PRO A 133 -4.74 -26.74 -4.78
CA PRO A 133 -4.26 -27.51 -3.65
C PRO A 133 -5.35 -27.61 -2.58
N SER A 134 -5.31 -28.69 -1.79
CA SER A 134 -6.26 -28.92 -0.71
C SER A 134 -6.33 -27.69 0.22
N PRO A 135 -7.54 -27.30 0.67
CA PRO A 135 -7.70 -26.23 1.65
C PRO A 135 -7.17 -26.61 3.05
N VAL A 136 -6.97 -27.91 3.29
CA VAL A 136 -6.43 -28.43 4.56
C VAL A 136 -5.01 -27.90 4.77
N GLU A 137 -4.71 -27.40 5.98
CA GLU A 137 -3.46 -26.69 6.34
C GLU A 137 -3.29 -25.27 5.75
N ARG A 138 -4.33 -24.72 5.11
CA ARG A 138 -4.37 -23.33 4.61
C ARG A 138 -5.49 -22.53 5.27
N GLY A 139 -5.59 -22.66 6.59
CA GLY A 139 -6.67 -22.07 7.41
C GLY A 139 -7.91 -22.96 7.53
N TRP A 140 -7.84 -24.20 7.05
CA TRP A 140 -8.90 -25.21 7.22
C TRP A 140 -8.30 -26.50 7.77
N ALA A 141 -9.00 -27.13 8.71
CA ALA A 141 -8.73 -28.47 9.20
C ALA A 141 -9.88 -29.39 8.78
N ARG A 142 -9.62 -30.70 8.72
CA ARG A 142 -10.69 -31.69 8.51
C ARG A 142 -11.10 -32.24 9.87
N ASN A 143 -12.39 -32.16 10.19
CA ASN A 143 -12.91 -32.79 11.41
C ASN A 143 -13.06 -34.31 11.23
N ASP A 144 -13.36 -34.99 12.32
CA ASP A 144 -13.53 -36.45 12.36
C ASP A 144 -14.68 -36.95 11.45
N ASP A 145 -15.63 -36.07 11.14
CA ASP A 145 -16.75 -36.32 10.21
C ASP A 145 -16.38 -36.05 8.73
N GLY A 146 -15.14 -35.67 8.43
CA GLY A 146 -14.65 -35.40 7.08
C GLY A 146 -14.98 -34.01 6.50
N GLN A 147 -15.67 -33.17 7.28
CA GLN A 147 -16.01 -31.79 6.95
C GLN A 147 -14.85 -30.82 7.24
N LEU A 148 -14.74 -29.76 6.42
CA LEU A 148 -13.75 -28.71 6.62
C LEU A 148 -14.23 -27.74 7.71
N THR A 149 -13.41 -27.53 8.73
CA THR A 149 -13.61 -26.52 9.77
C THR A 149 -12.52 -25.45 9.65
N VAL A 150 -12.87 -24.20 9.97
CA VAL A 150 -11.90 -23.11 9.95
C VAL A 150 -10.91 -23.31 11.09
N GLU A 151 -9.63 -23.42 10.76
CA GLU A 151 -8.57 -23.47 11.75
C GLU A 151 -8.19 -22.04 12.13
N CYS A 152 -8.70 -21.58 13.29
CA CYS A 152 -8.38 -20.26 13.82
C CYS A 152 -6.87 -20.16 14.09
N MET A 153 -6.25 -19.11 13.55
CA MET A 153 -4.83 -18.86 13.73
C MET A 153 -4.50 -18.67 15.21
N ARG A 154 -3.46 -19.36 15.71
CA ARG A 154 -2.90 -19.15 17.06
C ARG A 154 -1.90 -17.98 17.12
N GLY A 155 -1.73 -17.26 16.01
CA GLY A 155 -0.82 -16.11 15.88
C GLY A 155 -1.44 -14.80 16.36
N SER A 156 -0.66 -13.72 16.29
CA SER A 156 -1.15 -12.37 16.54
C SER A 156 -2.27 -12.01 15.53
N PRO A 157 -3.23 -11.15 15.91
CA PRO A 157 -4.41 -10.84 15.10
C PRO A 157 -4.09 -10.21 13.73
N ALA A 158 -2.89 -9.66 13.56
CA ALA A 158 -2.35 -9.19 12.30
C ALA A 158 -0.80 -9.24 12.35
N PRO A 159 -0.11 -9.12 11.20
CA PRO A 159 1.33 -8.87 11.17
C PRO A 159 1.70 -7.61 11.94
N GLU A 160 2.88 -7.59 12.57
CA GLU A 160 3.36 -6.46 13.38
C GLU A 160 3.33 -5.13 12.60
N ALA A 161 3.67 -5.14 11.32
CA ALA A 161 3.59 -3.96 10.45
C ALA A 161 2.16 -3.39 10.35
N VAL A 162 1.13 -4.24 10.37
CA VAL A 162 -0.28 -3.81 10.37
C VAL A 162 -0.66 -3.25 11.74
N LEU A 163 -0.18 -3.85 12.83
CA LEU A 163 -0.38 -3.36 14.19
C LEU A 163 0.24 -1.97 14.39
N GLN A 164 1.40 -1.72 13.78
CA GLN A 164 2.08 -0.42 13.76
C GLN A 164 1.35 0.65 12.91
N LEU A 165 0.33 0.28 12.14
CA LEU A 165 -0.51 1.20 11.37
C LEU A 165 -1.87 1.44 12.02
N LEU A 166 -2.10 0.92 13.23
CA LEU A 166 -3.33 1.12 13.98
C LEU A 166 -3.36 2.52 14.61
N SER A 167 -4.35 3.29 14.21
CA SER A 167 -4.62 4.59 14.81
C SER A 167 -6.06 4.66 15.28
N CYS A 168 -6.26 5.29 16.43
CA CYS A 168 -7.58 5.52 16.97
C CYS A 168 -8.31 6.62 16.18
N ASN A 169 -9.64 6.53 16.12
CA ASN A 169 -10.48 7.56 15.48
C ASN A 169 -10.74 8.79 16.37
N TYR A 170 -10.23 8.80 17.61
CA TYR A 170 -10.42 9.92 18.53
C TYR A 170 -9.54 11.10 18.16
N SER A 171 -10.08 12.30 18.31
CA SER A 171 -9.43 13.51 17.79
C SER A 171 -8.33 14.07 18.68
N ARG A 172 -8.27 13.71 19.98
CA ARG A 172 -7.39 14.41 20.95
C ARG A 172 -6.84 13.58 22.11
N ARG A 173 -7.62 12.68 22.73
CA ARG A 173 -7.14 11.85 23.87
C ARG A 173 -7.79 10.48 23.83
N CYS A 174 -6.99 9.44 23.98
CA CYS A 174 -7.46 8.08 24.19
C CYS A 174 -7.65 7.83 25.69
N LYS A 175 -8.85 7.44 26.09
CA LYS A 175 -9.17 7.04 27.46
C LYS A 175 -9.89 5.70 27.44
N LEU A 176 -9.76 4.94 28.51
CA LEU A 176 -10.62 3.78 28.75
C LEU A 176 -11.96 4.27 29.33
N PRO A 177 -13.10 3.66 28.94
CA PRO A 177 -13.24 2.50 28.05
C PRO A 177 -13.43 2.86 26.55
N GLU A 178 -13.44 4.14 26.17
CA GLU A 178 -13.84 4.56 24.82
C GLU A 178 -12.83 4.15 23.75
N CYS A 179 -11.54 4.08 24.10
CA CYS A 179 -10.49 3.74 23.16
C CYS A 179 -10.43 2.22 22.91
N GLN A 180 -10.89 1.80 21.73
CA GLN A 180 -10.79 0.40 21.28
C GLN A 180 -9.34 -0.12 21.24
N CYS A 181 -8.36 0.74 20.90
CA CYS A 181 -6.95 0.35 20.93
C CYS A 181 -6.52 -0.01 22.36
N MET A 182 -6.84 0.83 23.36
CA MET A 182 -6.50 0.56 24.76
C MET A 182 -7.25 -0.65 25.33
N SER A 183 -8.54 -0.81 24.99
CA SER A 183 -9.32 -1.97 25.44
C SER A 183 -8.78 -3.29 24.88
N SER A 184 -8.15 -3.23 23.69
CA SER A 184 -7.50 -4.37 23.05
C SER A 184 -6.01 -4.50 23.40
N GLY A 185 -5.47 -3.66 24.30
CA GLY A 185 -4.08 -3.71 24.72
C GLY A 185 -3.06 -3.21 23.69
N LEU A 186 -3.50 -2.45 22.68
CA LEU A 186 -2.69 -1.96 21.56
C LEU A 186 -2.30 -0.48 21.75
N LYS A 187 -1.13 -0.10 21.19
CA LYS A 187 -0.67 1.28 21.13
C LYS A 187 -1.23 2.00 19.90
N CYS A 188 -1.54 3.28 20.06
CA CYS A 188 -1.95 4.14 18.96
C CYS A 188 -0.70 4.63 18.24
N THR A 189 -0.59 4.44 16.93
CA THR A 189 0.49 5.04 16.14
C THR A 189 0.04 6.33 15.46
N ASN A 190 1.04 7.17 15.13
CA ASN A 190 0.88 8.45 14.46
C ASN A 190 0.39 8.27 13.03
N LEU A 191 -0.91 7.99 12.85
CA LEU A 191 -1.51 7.87 11.53
C LEU A 191 -2.77 8.75 11.43
N PHE A 192 -2.70 9.73 10.51
CA PHE A 192 -3.74 10.63 9.98
C PHE A 192 -4.64 11.46 10.91
N LYS A 193 -4.64 11.32 12.25
CA LYS A 193 -5.38 12.24 13.16
C LYS A 193 -4.78 12.47 14.55
N LEU A 194 -3.83 11.65 14.99
CA LEU A 194 -3.33 11.66 16.36
C LEU A 194 -1.91 12.20 16.38
N GLN A 195 -1.72 13.50 16.59
CA GLN A 195 -0.39 14.06 16.87
C GLN A 195 -0.06 14.10 18.37
N THR A 196 -1.07 13.94 19.23
CA THR A 196 -0.96 14.14 20.69
C THR A 196 -1.71 13.07 21.48
N CYS A 197 -1.52 11.80 21.11
CA CYS A 197 -2.15 10.70 21.82
C CYS A 197 -1.24 10.18 22.94
N ASP A 198 -1.72 10.19 24.18
CA ASP A 198 -1.01 9.65 25.35
C ASP A 198 -0.77 8.11 25.27
N ASN A 199 -1.45 7.43 24.35
CA ASN A 199 -1.25 6.00 24.06
C ASN A 199 -0.29 5.76 22.88
N GLN A 200 0.63 6.69 22.60
CA GLN A 200 1.68 6.53 21.60
C GLN A 200 2.88 5.74 22.14
N PRO A 201 3.65 5.08 21.26
CA PRO A 201 5.03 4.69 21.57
C PRO A 201 5.89 5.94 21.78
N GLN A 202 6.86 5.90 22.70
CA GLN A 202 7.81 7.00 22.89
C GLN A 202 8.73 7.09 21.67
N GLU A 203 8.60 8.15 20.84
CA GLU A 203 9.46 8.39 19.66
C GLU A 203 10.68 9.25 20.04
N GLU A 204 11.89 8.75 19.75
CA GLU A 204 13.12 9.56 19.72
C GLU A 204 13.13 10.37 18.41
N GLY A 205 13.02 11.70 18.52
CA GLY A 205 12.60 12.56 17.40
C GLY A 205 13.68 12.97 16.40
N LEU A 206 13.23 13.52 15.27
CA LEU A 206 13.91 14.61 14.57
C LEU A 206 12.91 15.35 13.67
N GLY A 207 12.66 16.62 13.97
CA GLY A 207 11.79 17.50 13.18
C GLY A 207 12.59 18.25 12.13
N MET A 208 12.07 18.30 10.90
CA MET A 208 12.47 19.31 9.92
C MET A 208 11.23 19.83 9.18
N MET A 209 11.01 21.14 9.26
CA MET A 209 9.87 21.84 8.66
C MET A 209 10.08 21.99 7.14
N ILE A 210 9.04 21.69 6.36
CA ILE A 210 8.87 22.24 5.01
C ILE A 210 7.47 22.87 4.96
N THR A 211 7.43 24.15 4.63
CA THR A 211 6.25 25.04 4.64
C THR A 211 5.27 24.75 3.51
N GLU A 212 4.00 25.08 3.74
CA GLU A 212 2.80 24.79 2.92
C GLU A 212 2.78 25.39 1.49
N ALA A 213 3.87 26.00 1.02
CA ALA A 213 3.89 26.80 -0.21
C ALA A 213 4.07 26.00 -1.52
N ASP A 214 4.50 24.74 -1.48
CA ASP A 214 4.84 23.98 -2.71
C ASP A 214 3.74 23.01 -3.20
N LEU A 215 2.54 23.03 -2.60
CA LEU A 215 1.44 22.11 -2.97
C LEU A 215 0.09 22.80 -3.22
N THR A 216 0.06 24.10 -3.50
CA THR A 216 -1.17 24.74 -3.95
C THR A 216 -1.45 24.34 -5.40
N ASP A 217 -2.40 23.45 -5.62
CA ASP A 217 -3.19 23.48 -6.84
C ASP A 217 -4.63 23.84 -6.48
N SER A 218 -5.15 24.74 -7.28
CA SER A 218 -6.36 25.54 -7.11
C SER A 218 -7.64 24.70 -6.99
N GLU A 219 -8.34 24.83 -5.88
CA GLU A 219 -9.79 24.66 -5.82
C GLU A 219 -10.42 26.04 -6.03
N THR A 220 -10.96 26.30 -7.23
CA THR A 220 -12.01 27.30 -7.40
C THR A 220 -13.32 26.55 -7.60
N GLU A 221 -14.20 26.76 -6.63
CA GLU A 221 -15.61 26.37 -6.63
C GLU A 221 -16.35 26.95 -7.84
N ASP A 222 -17.20 26.13 -8.44
CA ASP A 222 -18.53 26.51 -8.95
C ASP A 222 -19.47 25.31 -8.76
#